data_AF-A0A2E2ZZM3-F1
#
_entry.id   AF-A0A2E2ZZM3-F1
#
_cell.length_a   1.000
_cell.length_b   1.000
_cell.length_c   1.000
_cell.angle_alpha   90.00
_cell.angle_beta   90.00
_cell.angle_gamma   90.00
#
_symmetry.space_group_name_H-M   'P 1'
#
loop_
_entity.id
_entity.type
_entity.pdbx_description
1 polymer ?
#
loop_
_entity_poly.entity_id
_entity_poly.type
_entity_poly.pdbx_seq_one_letter_code
_entity_poly.pdbx_strand_id
1 'polypeptide(L)'
;MNDLKNIVLGVTGSIAAHKAIDLASLLTKFNCGVNVILSADAEEFVKPLPFETLTRRPVVRSLYDRGEAPVLHINIADEADMLLIAPATANTIAKLAYGLADDPLSCTALALKSETPVLIAPAMNGKMWNHPATRSNVSILSNRGVEFIGPDEGMLSCGYEGIGRIWPVEGISERALQVLNCL
;
A
#
# COMPACT_ATOMS: atom_id res chain seq x y z
N MET A 1 -4.83 -27.59 0.27
CA MET A 1 -4.17 -26.65 -0.65
C MET A 1 -4.52 -25.28 -0.13
N ASN A 2 -3.56 -24.46 0.30
CA ASN A 2 -3.89 -23.11 0.75
C ASN A 2 -4.37 -22.33 -0.48
N ASP A 3 -5.58 -21.79 -0.43
CA ASP A 3 -6.11 -20.95 -1.49
C ASP A 3 -5.16 -19.78 -1.75
N LEU A 4 -4.99 -19.42 -3.02
CA LEU A 4 -4.14 -18.30 -3.42
C LEU A 4 -4.62 -17.02 -2.74
N LYS A 5 -3.79 -16.43 -1.87
CA LYS A 5 -4.11 -15.18 -1.19
C LYS A 5 -3.87 -13.98 -2.08
N ASN A 6 -4.90 -13.16 -2.28
CA ASN A 6 -4.84 -11.97 -3.11
C ASN A 6 -4.55 -10.74 -2.25
N ILE A 7 -3.41 -10.10 -2.51
CA ILE A 7 -2.98 -8.85 -1.86
C ILE A 7 -3.15 -7.71 -2.86
N VAL A 8 -3.88 -6.67 -2.45
CA VAL A 8 -3.85 -5.38 -3.15
C VAL A 8 -2.66 -4.59 -2.61
N LEU A 9 -1.66 -4.34 -3.45
CA LEU A 9 -0.50 -3.52 -3.11
C LEU A 9 -0.69 -2.10 -3.64
N GLY A 10 -1.02 -1.16 -2.75
CA GLY A 10 -1.06 0.27 -3.05
C GLY A 10 0.31 0.92 -2.91
N VAL A 11 0.75 1.64 -3.95
CA VAL A 11 2.04 2.36 -3.96
C VAL A 11 1.76 3.84 -4.19
N THR A 12 2.31 4.69 -3.32
CA THR A 12 2.05 6.13 -3.32
C THR A 12 3.31 6.98 -3.56
N GLY A 13 3.13 8.25 -3.92
CA GLY A 13 4.20 9.18 -4.34
C GLY A 13 5.26 9.49 -3.27
N SER A 14 6.20 8.58 -3.10
CA SER A 14 7.34 8.70 -2.18
C SER A 14 8.61 8.22 -2.86
N ILE A 15 9.75 8.81 -2.52
CA ILE A 15 11.06 8.31 -2.97
C ILE A 15 11.27 6.83 -2.63
N ALA A 16 10.61 6.33 -1.58
CA ALA A 16 10.63 4.93 -1.19
C ALA A 16 9.84 3.99 -2.13
N ALA A 17 9.13 4.51 -3.14
CA ALA A 17 8.30 3.71 -4.04
C ALA A 17 9.10 2.63 -4.80
N HIS A 18 10.38 2.86 -5.08
CA HIS A 18 11.24 1.83 -5.70
C HIS A 18 11.30 0.54 -4.88
N LYS A 19 11.22 0.61 -3.53
CA LYS A 19 11.21 -0.56 -2.65
C LYS A 19 9.94 -1.40 -2.78
N ALA A 20 8.86 -0.81 -3.27
CA ALA A 20 7.62 -1.55 -3.51
C ALA A 20 7.78 -2.59 -4.63
N ILE A 21 8.74 -2.41 -5.55
CA ILE A 21 9.06 -3.38 -6.60
C ILE A 21 9.62 -4.66 -5.97
N ASP A 22 10.56 -4.52 -5.04
CA ASP A 22 11.13 -5.65 -4.29
C ASP A 22 10.07 -6.33 -3.42
N LEU A 23 9.21 -5.55 -2.78
CA LEU A 23 8.08 -6.06 -2.00
C LEU A 23 7.11 -6.89 -2.85
N ALA A 24 6.74 -6.39 -4.05
CA ALA A 24 5.88 -7.11 -4.98
C ALA A 24 6.53 -8.43 -5.45
N SER A 25 7.84 -8.40 -5.74
CA SER A 25 8.62 -9.61 -6.07
C SER A 25 8.60 -10.62 -4.94
N LEU A 26 8.81 -10.17 -3.69
CA LEU A 26 8.88 -11.02 -2.52
C LEU A 26 7.52 -11.68 -2.21
N LEU A 27 6.44 -10.91 -2.16
CA LEU A 27 5.09 -11.44 -1.93
C LEU A 27 4.68 -12.45 -3.03
N THR A 28 5.04 -12.19 -4.28
CA THR A 28 4.79 -13.13 -5.38
C THR A 28 5.57 -14.44 -5.22
N LYS A 29 6.82 -14.39 -4.73
CA LYS A 29 7.61 -15.60 -4.41
C LYS A 29 6.99 -16.44 -3.30
N PHE A 30 6.25 -15.82 -2.38
CA PHE A 30 5.43 -16.51 -1.37
C PHE A 30 4.06 -16.95 -1.91
N ASN A 31 3.91 -17.06 -3.23
CA ASN A 31 2.71 -17.54 -3.89
C ASN A 31 1.45 -16.71 -3.54
N CYS A 32 1.60 -15.41 -3.30
CA CYS A 32 0.47 -14.48 -3.23
C CYS A 32 0.13 -13.95 -4.62
N GLY A 33 -1.17 -13.76 -4.89
CA GLY A 33 -1.64 -12.99 -6.03
C GLY A 33 -1.53 -11.49 -5.73
N VAL A 34 -0.64 -10.76 -6.38
CA VAL A 34 -0.40 -9.34 -6.05
C VAL A 34 -1.03 -8.42 -7.10
N ASN A 35 -2.12 -7.75 -6.76
CA ASN A 35 -2.77 -6.72 -7.57
C ASN A 35 -2.19 -5.35 -7.20
N VAL A 36 -1.44 -4.72 -8.11
CA VAL A 36 -0.76 -3.45 -7.82
C VAL A 36 -1.61 -2.27 -8.27
N ILE A 37 -1.75 -1.27 -7.39
CA ILE A 37 -2.34 0.04 -7.69
C ILE A 37 -1.28 1.12 -7.48
N LEU A 38 -0.96 1.87 -8.53
CA LEU A 38 -0.10 3.05 -8.43
C LEU A 38 -0.97 4.30 -8.33
N SER A 39 -0.69 5.18 -7.37
CA SER A 39 -1.20 6.56 -7.45
C SER A 39 -0.50 7.31 -8.58
N ALA A 40 -1.14 8.35 -9.13
CA ALA A 40 -0.51 9.22 -10.13
C ALA A 40 0.89 9.70 -9.68
N ASP A 41 1.03 10.18 -8.45
CA ASP A 41 2.32 10.64 -7.92
C ASP A 41 3.37 9.51 -7.77
N ALA A 42 2.95 8.24 -7.66
CA ALA A 42 3.90 7.12 -7.59
C ALA A 42 4.56 6.86 -8.95
N GLU A 43 3.85 7.14 -10.04
CA GLU A 43 4.34 6.97 -11.40
C GLU A 43 5.49 7.93 -11.78
N GLU A 44 5.67 9.00 -11.01
CA GLU A 44 6.83 9.90 -11.13
C GLU A 44 8.11 9.28 -10.56
N PHE A 45 7.98 8.29 -9.65
CA PHE A 45 9.13 7.61 -9.03
C PHE A 45 9.40 6.23 -9.62
N VAL A 46 8.36 5.51 -10.02
CA VAL A 46 8.43 4.14 -10.56
C VAL A 46 7.53 3.99 -11.78
N LYS A 47 7.74 2.97 -12.61
CA LYS A 47 6.87 2.69 -13.76
C LYS A 47 6.10 1.38 -13.56
N PRO A 48 4.97 1.17 -14.26
CA PRO A 48 4.19 -0.07 -14.16
C PRO A 48 4.95 -1.35 -14.55
N LEU A 49 5.76 -1.29 -15.62
CA LEU A 49 6.35 -2.48 -16.27
C LEU A 49 7.08 -3.46 -15.31
N PRO A 50 7.93 -3.01 -14.36
CA PRO A 50 8.52 -3.90 -13.36
C PRO A 50 7.48 -4.68 -12.55
N PHE A 51 6.42 -4.01 -12.07
CA PHE A 51 5.36 -4.66 -11.31
C PHE A 51 4.59 -5.67 -12.15
N GLU A 52 4.24 -5.32 -13.39
CA GLU A 52 3.52 -6.22 -14.30
C GLU A 52 4.34 -7.48 -14.60
N THR A 53 5.64 -7.32 -14.81
CA THR A 53 6.57 -8.43 -15.07
C THR A 53 6.67 -9.36 -13.86
N LEU A 54 6.80 -8.80 -12.66
CA LEU A 54 7.02 -9.55 -11.43
C LEU A 54 5.75 -10.24 -10.93
N THR A 55 4.62 -9.53 -10.95
CA THR A 55 3.33 -10.03 -10.45
C THR A 55 2.55 -10.83 -11.48
N ARG A 56 2.91 -10.70 -12.77
CA ARG A 56 2.18 -11.26 -13.92
C ARG A 56 0.73 -10.80 -14.00
N ARG A 57 0.47 -9.58 -13.51
CA ARG A 57 -0.85 -8.95 -13.47
C ARG A 57 -0.75 -7.50 -13.96
N PRO A 58 -1.78 -6.95 -14.62
CA PRO A 58 -1.79 -5.55 -15.00
C PRO A 58 -1.77 -4.65 -13.76
N VAL A 59 -1.15 -3.47 -13.89
CA VAL A 59 -1.14 -2.45 -12.84
C VAL A 59 -2.33 -1.51 -13.04
N VAL A 60 -3.06 -1.23 -11.96
CA VAL A 60 -4.12 -0.21 -11.96
C VAL A 60 -3.52 1.16 -11.73
N ARG A 61 -3.88 2.11 -12.58
CA ARG A 61 -3.30 3.46 -12.63
C ARG A 61 -4.38 4.54 -12.57
N SER A 62 -5.58 4.20 -13.04
CA SER A 62 -6.71 5.11 -13.12
C SER A 62 -8.02 4.41 -12.77
N LEU A 63 -8.99 5.19 -12.24
CA LEU A 63 -10.37 4.73 -12.06
C LEU A 63 -11.06 4.35 -13.39
N TYR A 64 -10.51 4.86 -14.49
CA TYR A 64 -11.04 4.67 -15.84
C TYR A 64 -10.31 3.56 -16.62
N ASP A 65 -9.34 2.89 -16.00
CA ASP A 65 -8.69 1.73 -16.60
C ASP A 65 -9.73 0.64 -16.84
N ARG A 66 -9.76 0.13 -18.06
CA ARG A 66 -10.69 -0.91 -18.48
C ARG A 66 -10.01 -2.27 -18.36
N GLY A 67 -10.54 -3.11 -17.48
CA GLY A 67 -10.22 -4.54 -17.43
C GLY A 67 -11.35 -5.37 -18.06
N GLU A 68 -11.35 -6.67 -17.80
CA GLU A 68 -12.47 -7.56 -18.15
C GLU A 68 -13.71 -7.27 -17.28
N ALA A 69 -13.50 -6.75 -16.06
CA ALA A 69 -14.56 -6.40 -15.12
C ALA A 69 -15.21 -5.04 -15.47
N PRO A 70 -16.54 -4.88 -15.31
CA PRO A 70 -17.24 -3.62 -15.54
C PRO A 70 -16.76 -2.46 -14.66
N VAL A 71 -16.37 -2.75 -13.42
CA VAL A 71 -15.87 -1.76 -12.45
C VAL A 71 -14.64 -2.35 -11.75
N LEU A 72 -13.46 -2.05 -12.30
CA LEU A 72 -12.20 -2.72 -11.93
C LEU A 72 -11.85 -2.62 -10.45
N HIS A 73 -11.96 -1.42 -9.84
CA HIS A 73 -11.60 -1.21 -8.44
C HIS A 73 -12.53 -1.93 -7.45
N ILE A 74 -13.81 -2.12 -7.82
CA ILE A 74 -14.75 -2.92 -7.02
C ILE A 74 -14.39 -4.40 -7.08
N ASN A 75 -14.12 -4.93 -8.28
CA ASN A 75 -13.71 -6.33 -8.43
C ASN A 75 -12.43 -6.65 -7.67
N ILE A 76 -11.44 -5.75 -7.74
CA ILE A 76 -10.18 -5.90 -6.99
C ILE A 76 -10.44 -5.88 -5.48
N ALA A 77 -11.34 -5.02 -5.00
CA ALA A 77 -11.71 -4.97 -3.59
C ALA A 77 -12.45 -6.23 -3.13
N ASP A 78 -13.37 -6.75 -3.94
CA ASP A 78 -14.13 -7.97 -3.64
C ASP A 78 -13.23 -9.22 -3.55
N GLU A 79 -12.18 -9.29 -4.38
CA GLU A 79 -11.23 -10.39 -4.42
C GLU A 79 -10.09 -10.26 -3.39
N ALA A 80 -9.96 -9.12 -2.72
CA ALA A 80 -8.84 -8.83 -1.82
C ALA A 80 -8.96 -9.60 -0.49
N ASP A 81 -7.94 -10.41 -0.18
CA ASP A 81 -7.72 -10.94 1.17
C ASP A 81 -7.01 -9.91 2.07
N MET A 82 -6.37 -8.89 1.49
CA MET A 82 -5.69 -7.81 2.22
C MET A 82 -5.48 -6.59 1.32
N LEU A 83 -5.52 -5.39 1.91
CA LEU A 83 -4.91 -4.18 1.35
C LEU A 83 -3.61 -3.85 2.08
N LEU A 84 -2.50 -3.77 1.36
CA LEU A 84 -1.21 -3.32 1.85
C LEU A 84 -0.80 -2.05 1.11
N ILE A 85 -0.59 -0.95 1.82
CA ILE A 85 -0.11 0.31 1.22
C ILE A 85 1.33 0.58 1.64
N ALA A 86 2.26 0.45 0.70
CA ALA A 86 3.69 0.53 0.97
C ALA A 86 4.48 1.05 -0.25
N PRO A 87 5.08 2.25 -0.19
CA PRO A 87 4.93 3.25 0.86
C PRO A 87 3.55 3.93 0.85
N ALA A 88 3.11 4.39 2.01
CA ALA A 88 2.00 5.33 2.17
C ALA A 88 2.50 6.74 2.51
N THR A 89 2.08 7.73 1.71
CA THR A 89 2.32 9.15 1.99
C THR A 89 1.34 9.70 3.03
N ALA A 90 1.66 10.85 3.61
CA ALA A 90 0.73 11.59 4.48
C ALA A 90 -0.58 11.95 3.78
N ASN A 91 -0.53 12.22 2.46
CA ASN A 91 -1.70 12.53 1.65
C ASN A 91 -2.66 11.33 1.58
N THR A 92 -2.16 10.15 1.22
CA THR A 92 -2.98 8.93 1.18
C THR A 92 -3.54 8.58 2.56
N ILE A 93 -2.74 8.71 3.63
CA ILE A 93 -3.22 8.51 5.01
C ILE A 93 -4.37 9.48 5.35
N ALA A 94 -4.26 10.75 4.95
CA ALA A 94 -5.35 11.71 5.13
C ALA A 94 -6.61 11.33 4.35
N LYS A 95 -6.47 10.97 3.07
CA LYS A 95 -7.59 10.54 2.23
C LYS A 95 -8.37 9.39 2.88
N LEU A 96 -7.67 8.35 3.33
CA LEU A 96 -8.28 7.19 3.98
C LEU A 96 -8.95 7.56 5.31
N ALA A 97 -8.33 8.41 6.12
CA ALA A 97 -8.88 8.83 7.42
C ALA A 97 -10.23 9.57 7.24
N TYR A 98 -10.36 10.40 6.21
CA TYR A 98 -11.56 11.19 5.94
C TYR A 98 -12.51 10.58 4.90
N GLY A 99 -12.20 9.40 4.37
CA GLY A 99 -13.04 8.72 3.38
C GLY A 99 -13.12 9.44 2.04
N LEU A 100 -12.02 10.08 1.62
CA LEU A 100 -11.90 10.63 0.26
C LEU A 100 -11.64 9.47 -0.70
N ALA A 101 -12.33 9.47 -1.85
CA ALA A 101 -12.27 8.43 -2.87
C ALA A 101 -12.21 9.07 -4.27
N ASP A 102 -11.07 9.69 -4.56
CA ASP A 102 -10.81 10.47 -5.77
C ASP A 102 -9.75 9.83 -6.69
N ASP A 103 -9.18 8.69 -6.28
CA ASP A 103 -8.17 7.94 -7.03
C ASP A 103 -8.41 6.42 -6.91
N PRO A 104 -7.84 5.57 -7.78
CA PRO A 104 -8.14 4.13 -7.75
C PRO A 104 -7.80 3.45 -6.43
N LEU A 105 -6.74 3.89 -5.73
CA LEU A 105 -6.33 3.29 -4.46
C LEU A 105 -7.34 3.61 -3.35
N SER A 106 -7.70 4.88 -3.21
CA SER A 106 -8.64 5.35 -2.19
C SER A 106 -10.06 4.82 -2.41
N CYS A 107 -10.52 4.74 -3.67
CA CYS A 107 -11.77 4.08 -4.01
C CYS A 107 -11.75 2.58 -3.66
N THR A 108 -10.67 1.87 -4.01
CA THR A 108 -10.53 0.44 -3.68
C THR A 108 -10.56 0.23 -2.17
N ALA A 109 -9.85 1.07 -1.40
CA ALA A 109 -9.80 0.97 0.05
C ALA A 109 -11.18 1.13 0.73
N LEU A 110 -12.05 2.01 0.21
CA LEU A 110 -13.42 2.16 0.71
C LEU A 110 -14.36 1.03 0.27
N ALA A 111 -14.04 0.34 -0.82
CA ALA A 111 -14.84 -0.75 -1.37
C ALA A 111 -14.51 -2.12 -0.76
N LEU A 112 -13.49 -2.22 0.10
CA LEU A 112 -13.11 -3.46 0.76
C LEU A 112 -14.25 -4.03 1.60
N LYS A 113 -14.29 -5.36 1.71
CA LYS A 113 -15.12 -6.04 2.71
C LYS A 113 -14.68 -5.62 4.11
N SER A 114 -15.63 -5.55 5.05
CA SER A 114 -15.38 -5.01 6.39
C SER A 114 -14.33 -5.81 7.19
N GLU A 115 -14.17 -7.08 6.87
CA GLU A 115 -13.21 -8.00 7.47
C GLU A 115 -11.84 -8.01 6.79
N THR A 116 -11.68 -7.36 5.63
CA THR A 116 -10.40 -7.36 4.90
C THR A 116 -9.36 -6.54 5.67
N PRO A 117 -8.25 -7.13 6.13
CA PRO A 117 -7.21 -6.41 6.86
C PRO A 117 -6.55 -5.34 5.98
N VAL A 118 -6.25 -4.20 6.60
CA VAL A 118 -5.55 -3.08 5.97
C VAL A 118 -4.25 -2.79 6.71
N LEU A 119 -3.13 -2.90 6.00
CA LEU A 119 -1.78 -2.64 6.49
C LEU A 119 -1.21 -1.40 5.78
N ILE A 120 -0.61 -0.49 6.53
CA ILE A 120 -0.02 0.74 6.01
C ILE A 120 1.44 0.86 6.46
N ALA A 121 2.37 0.91 5.50
CA ALA A 121 3.78 1.21 5.74
C ALA A 121 4.10 2.67 5.35
N PRO A 122 4.06 3.62 6.29
CA PRO A 122 4.27 5.04 5.99
C PRO A 122 5.72 5.35 5.58
N ALA A 123 5.88 6.35 4.70
CA ALA A 123 7.20 6.88 4.34
C ALA A 123 7.14 8.39 4.05
N MET A 124 7.74 9.20 4.93
CA MET A 124 7.72 10.66 4.83
C MET A 124 8.81 11.31 5.71
N ASN A 125 9.07 12.60 5.54
CA ASN A 125 9.96 13.32 6.45
C ASN A 125 9.43 13.27 7.91
N GLY A 126 10.33 13.16 8.90
CA GLY A 126 9.95 13.10 10.32
C GLY A 126 9.10 14.27 10.82
N LYS A 127 9.26 15.49 10.27
CA LYS A 127 8.38 16.64 10.58
C LYS A 127 6.95 16.40 10.11
N MET A 128 6.77 15.77 8.94
CA MET A 128 5.44 15.40 8.43
C MET A 128 4.83 14.28 9.28
N TRP A 129 5.64 13.28 9.67
CA TRP A 129 5.18 12.19 10.52
C TRP A 129 4.71 12.68 11.90
N ASN A 130 5.48 13.57 12.52
CA ASN A 130 5.18 14.16 13.83
C ASN A 130 4.14 15.29 13.77
N HIS A 131 3.70 15.70 12.58
CA HIS A 131 2.71 16.76 12.45
C HIS A 131 1.38 16.31 13.08
N PRO A 132 0.69 17.15 13.89
CA PRO A 132 -0.55 16.78 14.57
C PRO A 132 -1.64 16.24 13.64
N ALA A 133 -1.76 16.79 12.43
CA ALA A 133 -2.71 16.29 11.44
C ALA A 133 -2.42 14.83 11.03
N THR A 134 -1.16 14.50 10.74
CA THR A 134 -0.75 13.12 10.39
C THR A 134 -1.00 12.18 11.56
N ARG A 135 -0.61 12.56 12.78
CA ARG A 135 -0.82 11.75 13.99
C ARG A 135 -2.30 11.53 14.28
N SER A 136 -3.15 12.53 14.07
CA SER A 136 -4.61 12.42 14.19
C SER A 136 -5.18 11.44 13.16
N ASN A 137 -4.76 11.55 11.89
CA ASN A 137 -5.21 10.65 10.83
C ASN A 137 -4.79 9.19 11.08
N VAL A 138 -3.57 8.98 11.56
CA VAL A 138 -3.08 7.65 12.00
C VAL A 138 -3.98 7.11 13.11
N SER A 139 -4.28 7.92 14.14
CA SER A 139 -5.16 7.52 15.24
C SER A 139 -6.57 7.14 14.77
N ILE A 140 -7.16 7.93 13.87
CA ILE A 140 -8.48 7.64 13.27
C ILE A 140 -8.46 6.27 12.57
N LEU A 141 -7.44 6.02 11.75
CA LEU A 141 -7.31 4.76 11.01
C LEU A 141 -7.04 3.57 11.93
N SER A 142 -6.16 3.72 12.93
CA SER A 142 -5.91 2.67 13.93
C SER A 142 -7.17 2.33 14.72
N ASN A 143 -7.99 3.32 15.09
CA ASN A 143 -9.28 3.07 15.74
C ASN A 143 -10.30 2.34 14.84
N ARG A 144 -10.10 2.38 13.51
CA ARG A 144 -10.89 1.62 12.53
C ARG A 144 -10.29 0.24 12.22
N GLY A 145 -9.24 -0.17 12.93
CA GLY A 145 -8.61 -1.48 12.75
C GLY A 145 -7.49 -1.51 11.70
N VAL A 146 -7.07 -0.36 11.17
CA VAL A 146 -5.91 -0.29 10.26
C VAL A 146 -4.62 -0.49 11.04
N GLU A 147 -3.78 -1.40 10.58
CA GLU A 147 -2.48 -1.65 11.17
C GLU A 147 -1.38 -0.83 10.49
N PHE A 148 -0.53 -0.17 11.27
CA PHE A 148 0.63 0.57 10.75
C PHE A 148 1.93 -0.19 10.99
N ILE A 149 2.76 -0.31 9.95
CA ILE A 149 4.07 -0.96 10.00
C ILE A 149 5.17 0.12 9.85
N GLY A 150 5.81 0.46 10.97
CA GLY A 150 6.75 1.57 11.04
C GLY A 150 6.07 2.93 11.20
N PRO A 151 6.72 4.04 10.76
CA PRO A 151 7.95 4.10 9.99
C PRO A 151 9.20 3.74 10.83
N ASP A 152 10.31 3.50 10.14
CA ASP A 152 11.62 3.21 10.73
C ASP A 152 12.44 4.50 10.95
N GLU A 153 13.46 4.40 11.80
CA GLU A 153 14.44 5.45 12.06
C GLU A 153 15.69 5.32 11.15
N GLY A 154 16.41 6.42 10.98
CA GLY A 154 17.72 6.46 10.31
C GLY A 154 17.85 7.63 9.34
N MET A 155 18.82 7.55 8.42
CA MET A 155 19.08 8.63 7.45
C MET A 155 17.94 8.77 6.43
N LEU A 156 17.31 9.94 6.40
CA LEU A 156 16.24 10.31 5.46
C LEU A 156 16.84 10.92 4.18
N SER A 157 16.09 10.83 3.07
CA SER A 157 16.53 11.36 1.76
C SER A 157 16.74 12.88 1.73
N CYS A 158 16.24 13.61 2.73
CA CYS A 158 16.46 15.05 2.89
C CYS A 158 17.72 15.39 3.69
N GLY A 159 18.55 14.41 4.06
CA GLY A 159 19.82 14.60 4.78
C GLY A 159 19.70 14.72 6.30
N TYR A 160 18.53 14.41 6.87
CA TYR A 160 18.31 14.38 8.32
C TYR A 160 18.28 12.94 8.82
N GLU A 161 18.84 12.68 9.98
CA GLU A 161 18.65 11.41 10.69
C GLU A 161 17.41 11.49 11.59
N GLY A 162 16.54 10.50 11.52
CA GLY A 162 15.35 10.43 12.37
C GLY A 162 14.25 9.50 11.82
N ILE A 163 13.10 9.53 12.49
CA ILE A 163 11.93 8.74 12.10
C ILE A 163 11.35 9.17 10.75
N GLY A 164 10.87 8.22 9.95
CA GLY A 164 10.12 8.49 8.72
C GLY A 164 10.49 7.65 7.50
N ARG A 165 11.50 6.78 7.63
CA ARG A 165 11.86 5.84 6.56
C ARG A 165 10.78 4.77 6.45
N ILE A 166 10.54 4.28 5.24
CA ILE A 166 9.74 3.06 5.09
C ILE A 166 10.44 1.92 5.86
N TRP A 167 9.65 1.10 6.54
CA TRP A 167 10.15 -0.11 7.21
C TRP A 167 10.86 -1.05 6.20
N PRO A 168 11.80 -1.89 6.64
CA PRO A 168 12.45 -2.88 5.77
C PRO A 168 11.43 -3.74 5.01
N VAL A 169 11.72 -4.01 3.73
CA VAL A 169 10.83 -4.74 2.81
C VAL A 169 10.52 -6.13 3.35
N GLU A 170 11.53 -6.80 3.89
CA GLU A 170 11.44 -8.13 4.48
C GLU A 170 10.46 -8.09 5.66
N GLY A 171 10.58 -7.12 6.56
CA GLY A 171 9.69 -6.98 7.72
C GLY A 171 8.25 -6.64 7.32
N ILE A 172 8.04 -5.82 6.29
CA ILE A 172 6.70 -5.55 5.77
C ILE A 172 6.08 -6.84 5.20
N SER A 173 6.85 -7.58 4.40
CA SER A 173 6.38 -8.82 3.78
C SER A 173 6.08 -9.90 4.81
N GLU A 174 6.94 -10.07 5.82
CA GLU A 174 6.75 -11.03 6.90
C GLU A 174 5.47 -10.72 7.67
N ARG A 175 5.25 -9.45 8.01
CA ARG A 175 4.03 -9.06 8.72
C ARG A 175 2.77 -9.28 7.89
N ALA A 176 2.80 -8.95 6.60
CA ALA A 176 1.69 -9.21 5.69
C ALA A 176 1.36 -10.71 5.60
N LEU A 177 2.37 -11.57 5.49
CA LEU A 177 2.19 -13.02 5.41
C LEU A 177 1.68 -13.62 6.73
N GLN A 178 2.12 -13.10 7.89
CA GLN A 178 1.59 -13.50 9.19
C GLN A 178 0.09 -13.18 9.32
N VAL A 179 -0.33 -11.97 8.92
CA VAL A 179 -1.75 -11.58 8.98
C VAL A 179 -2.61 -12.46 8.07
N LEU A 180 -2.07 -12.91 6.93
CA LEU A 180 -2.75 -13.82 6.02
C LEU A 180 -2.68 -15.30 6.42
N ASN A 181 -1.98 -15.65 7.51
CA ASN A 181 -1.68 -17.03 7.93
C ASN A 181 -0.96 -17.85 6.82
N CYS A 182 -0.01 -17.21 6.13
CA CYS A 182 0.82 -17.82 5.08
C CYS A 182 2.21 -18.26 5.58
N LEU A 183 2.51 -18.03 6.87
CA LEU A 183 3.69 -18.49 7.61
C LEU A 183 3.23 -19.36 8.78
#